data_AF-A0A969VZD1-F1
#
_entry.id   AF-A0A969VZD1-F1
#
_cell.length_a   1.000
_cell.length_b   1.000
_cell.length_c   1.000
_cell.angle_alpha   90.00
_cell.angle_beta   90.00
_cell.angle_gamma   90.00
#
_symmetry.space_group_name_H-M   'P 1'
#
loop_
_entity.id
_entity.type
_entity.pdbx_description
1 polymer ?
#
loop_
_entity_poly.entity_id
_entity_poly.type
_entity_poly.pdbx_seq_one_letter_code
_entity_poly.pdbx_strand_id
1 'polypeptide(L)'
;MQSVKAAFLACAALCATPGFAQDIVHRPISPTFGGNPFNSNHVLGVANANNNTRDPNAASSNSQADIFARQLQSRLLSALSSQIVDAIFGDNPQEQGTISFGGQTIEFFRSLDEVTLIIRNDTTGEETRIVVPLFIDVN
;
A
#
# COMPACT_ATOMS: atom_id res chain seq x y z
N MET A 1 7.44 -16.03 90.57
CA MET A 1 8.18 -15.72 89.32
C MET A 1 8.06 -16.80 88.23
N GLN A 2 7.81 -18.09 88.54
CA GLN A 2 7.64 -19.14 87.51
C GLN A 2 6.33 -19.03 86.70
N SER A 3 5.23 -18.58 87.31
CA SER A 3 3.91 -18.47 86.66
C SER A 3 3.84 -17.41 85.54
N VAL A 4 4.54 -16.28 85.69
CA VAL A 4 4.60 -15.23 84.66
C VAL A 4 5.39 -15.69 83.43
N LYS A 5 6.47 -16.47 83.64
CA LYS A 5 7.25 -17.05 82.54
C LYS A 5 6.45 -18.07 81.74
N ALA A 6 5.62 -18.87 82.40
CA ALA A 6 4.74 -19.84 81.75
C ALA A 6 3.64 -19.18 80.90
N ALA A 7 3.03 -18.10 81.41
CA ALA A 7 2.02 -17.34 80.66
C ALA A 7 2.61 -16.67 79.41
N PHE A 8 3.85 -16.16 79.49
CA PHE A 8 4.53 -15.56 78.35
C PHE A 8 4.89 -16.59 77.28
N LEU A 9 5.32 -17.80 77.70
CA LEU A 9 5.62 -18.90 76.79
C LEU A 9 4.36 -19.42 76.07
N ALA A 10 3.23 -19.49 76.78
CA ALA A 10 1.95 -19.88 76.20
C ALA A 10 1.43 -18.84 75.19
N CYS A 11 1.57 -17.55 75.47
CA CYS A 11 1.18 -16.48 74.55
C CYS A 11 2.02 -16.49 73.26
N ALA A 12 3.34 -16.73 73.37
CA ALA A 12 4.23 -16.85 72.22
C ALA A 12 3.88 -18.07 71.34
N ALA A 13 3.43 -19.17 71.93
CA ALA A 13 3.00 -20.35 71.18
C ALA A 13 1.67 -20.14 70.44
N LEU A 14 0.73 -19.36 71.00
CA LEU A 14 -0.54 -19.04 70.32
C LEU A 14 -0.39 -18.04 69.17
N CYS A 15 0.69 -17.25 69.12
CA CYS A 15 0.95 -16.30 68.03
C CYS A 15 1.70 -16.89 66.83
N ALA A 16 2.07 -18.18 66.88
CA ALA A 16 2.73 -18.86 65.77
C ALA A 16 1.70 -19.41 64.77
N THR A 17 1.15 -18.55 63.90
CA THR A 17 0.37 -19.00 62.75
C THR A 17 1.32 -19.36 61.60
N PRO A 18 1.13 -20.51 60.91
CA PRO A 18 1.90 -20.81 59.71
C PRO A 18 1.53 -19.81 58.61
N GLY A 19 2.54 -19.16 58.04
CA GLY A 19 2.37 -18.29 56.89
C GLY A 19 2.11 -19.10 55.62
N PHE A 20 0.99 -18.86 54.95
CA PHE A 20 0.72 -19.45 53.64
C PHE A 20 1.57 -18.73 52.58
N ALA A 21 2.56 -19.43 52.04
CA ALA A 21 3.33 -19.00 50.88
C ALA A 21 2.99 -19.88 49.67
N GLN A 22 3.02 -19.31 48.48
CA GLN A 22 2.83 -20.01 47.22
C GLN A 22 4.01 -19.73 46.28
N ASP A 23 4.29 -20.67 45.38
CA ASP A 23 5.33 -20.50 44.36
C ASP A 23 4.93 -19.41 43.36
N ILE A 24 5.90 -18.56 43.02
CA ILE A 24 5.75 -17.62 41.91
C ILE A 24 6.15 -18.33 40.63
N VAL A 25 5.16 -18.69 39.81
CA VAL A 25 5.39 -19.27 38.48
C VAL A 25 5.31 -18.16 37.43
N HIS A 26 6.42 -17.89 36.76
CA HIS A 26 6.43 -16.99 35.61
C HIS A 26 5.81 -17.67 34.38
N ARG A 27 4.88 -16.98 33.72
CA ARG A 27 4.34 -17.38 32.42
C ARG A 27 4.41 -16.19 31.46
N PRO A 28 5.03 -16.34 30.29
CA PRO A 28 5.05 -15.30 29.28
C PRO A 28 3.62 -14.90 28.84
N ILE A 29 3.41 -13.63 28.55
CA ILE A 29 2.10 -13.12 28.08
C ILE A 29 1.87 -13.52 26.62
N SER A 30 2.93 -13.53 25.80
CA SER A 30 2.83 -13.88 24.39
C SER A 30 2.67 -15.40 24.19
N PRO A 31 1.68 -15.83 23.38
CA PRO A 31 1.52 -17.22 22.97
C PRO A 31 2.79 -17.84 22.37
N THR A 32 3.60 -17.03 21.66
CA THR A 32 4.80 -17.49 20.95
C THR A 32 5.93 -17.97 21.88
N PHE A 33 5.89 -17.58 23.16
CA PHE A 33 6.87 -18.00 24.17
C PHE A 33 6.27 -19.01 25.16
N GLY A 34 5.19 -19.72 24.79
CA GLY A 34 4.52 -20.69 25.66
C GLY A 34 3.51 -20.06 26.64
N GLY A 35 3.06 -18.83 26.35
CA GLY A 35 2.00 -18.14 27.08
C GLY A 35 0.59 -18.63 26.74
N ASN A 36 -0.42 -17.95 27.28
CA ASN A 36 -1.82 -18.30 27.01
C ASN A 36 -2.19 -18.03 25.53
N PRO A 37 -2.65 -19.03 24.75
CA PRO A 37 -2.98 -18.87 23.34
C PRO A 37 -4.13 -17.87 23.08
N PHE A 38 -5.01 -17.64 24.05
CA PHE A 38 -6.11 -16.68 23.94
C PHE A 38 -5.64 -15.21 23.90
N ASN A 39 -4.38 -14.93 24.25
CA ASN A 39 -3.82 -13.58 24.18
C ASN A 39 -3.46 -13.12 22.76
N SER A 40 -3.53 -14.00 21.76
CA SER A 40 -3.08 -13.74 20.38
C SER A 40 -3.72 -12.47 19.79
N ASN A 41 -5.05 -12.36 19.88
CA ASN A 41 -5.77 -11.22 19.30
C ASN A 41 -5.43 -9.89 19.98
N HIS A 42 -5.24 -9.91 21.30
CA HIS A 42 -4.88 -8.72 22.06
C HIS A 42 -3.47 -8.23 21.70
N VAL A 43 -2.49 -9.14 21.68
CA VAL A 43 -1.09 -8.81 21.32
C VAL A 43 -1.01 -8.29 19.88
N LEU A 44 -1.70 -8.93 18.94
CA LEU A 44 -1.77 -8.47 17.54
C LEU A 44 -2.46 -7.11 17.42
N GLY A 45 -3.54 -6.88 18.16
CA GLY A 45 -4.24 -5.60 18.17
C GLY A 45 -3.35 -4.45 18.66
N VAL A 46 -2.62 -4.66 19.76
CA VAL A 46 -1.68 -3.66 20.31
C VAL A 46 -0.49 -3.45 19.37
N ALA A 47 0.03 -4.50 18.75
CA ALA A 47 1.13 -4.40 17.79
C ALA A 47 0.72 -3.58 16.55
N ASN A 48 -0.47 -3.85 15.99
CA ASN A 48 -1.00 -3.09 14.85
C ASN A 48 -1.26 -1.62 15.21
N ALA A 49 -1.79 -1.35 16.39
CA ALA A 49 -2.04 0.02 16.86
C ALA A 49 -0.74 0.85 17.03
N ASN A 50 0.37 0.20 17.37
CA ASN A 50 1.69 0.83 17.51
C ASN A 50 2.57 0.70 16.25
N ASN A 51 2.04 0.14 15.16
CA ASN A 51 2.79 -0.04 13.92
C ASN A 51 2.87 1.30 13.16
N ASN A 52 4.01 1.98 13.35
CA ASN A 52 4.35 3.23 12.66
C ASN A 52 5.10 3.00 11.34
N THR A 53 5.39 1.76 10.97
CA THR A 53 5.99 1.44 9.67
C THR A 53 4.90 1.51 8.61
N ARG A 54 5.14 2.32 7.59
CA ARG A 54 4.29 2.43 6.39
C ARG A 54 5.11 1.98 5.19
N ASP A 55 4.45 1.39 4.22
CA ASP A 55 5.08 1.05 2.95
C ASP A 55 5.45 2.36 2.23
N PRO A 56 6.74 2.57 1.88
CA PRO A 56 7.18 3.76 1.16
C PRO A 56 6.51 3.92 -0.22
N ASN A 57 5.96 2.83 -0.78
CA ASN A 57 5.21 2.83 -2.04
C ASN A 57 3.69 2.90 -1.83
N ALA A 58 3.20 2.78 -0.59
CA ALA A 58 1.80 3.06 -0.30
C ALA A 58 1.59 4.57 -0.41
N ALA A 59 1.06 4.99 -1.57
CA ALA A 59 0.85 6.37 -1.97
C ALA A 59 0.60 7.29 -0.76
N SER A 60 1.59 8.13 -0.46
CA SER A 60 1.49 9.18 0.54
C SER A 60 0.19 9.93 0.32
N SER A 61 -0.56 10.19 1.39
CA SER A 61 -1.74 11.05 1.40
C SER A 61 -1.48 12.24 0.49
N ASN A 62 -2.19 12.26 -0.64
CA ASN A 62 -1.86 13.14 -1.76
C ASN A 62 -2.04 14.59 -1.32
N SER A 63 -0.98 15.39 -1.38
CA SER A 63 -1.14 16.82 -1.17
C SER A 63 -2.14 17.36 -2.20
N GLN A 64 -2.86 18.44 -1.88
CA GLN A 64 -3.80 19.06 -2.83
C GLN A 64 -3.09 19.46 -4.14
N ALA A 65 -1.79 19.79 -4.07
CA ALA A 65 -0.95 20.04 -5.23
C ALA A 65 -0.73 18.77 -6.09
N ASP A 66 -0.49 17.60 -5.48
CA ASP A 66 -0.34 16.33 -6.22
C ASP A 66 -1.64 15.91 -6.91
N ILE A 67 -2.79 16.14 -6.24
CA ILE A 67 -4.11 15.89 -6.82
C ILE A 67 -4.33 16.80 -8.04
N PHE A 68 -4.02 18.09 -7.91
CA PHE A 68 -4.13 19.05 -9.00
C PHE A 68 -3.21 18.69 -10.17
N ALA A 69 -1.95 18.35 -9.90
CA ALA A 69 -0.98 17.98 -10.93
C ALA A 69 -1.45 16.75 -11.73
N ARG A 70 -1.94 15.71 -11.05
CA ARG A 70 -2.51 14.53 -11.73
C ARG A 70 -3.77 14.88 -12.52
N GLN A 71 -4.66 15.70 -11.97
CA GLN A 71 -5.87 16.10 -12.69
C GLN A 71 -5.54 16.90 -13.96
N LEU A 72 -4.55 17.80 -13.89
CA LEU A 72 -4.06 18.54 -15.04
C LEU A 72 -3.44 17.60 -16.07
N GLN A 73 -2.55 16.69 -15.64
CA GLN A 73 -1.92 15.71 -16.51
C GLN A 73 -2.96 14.85 -17.25
N SER A 74 -3.97 14.34 -16.55
CA SER A 74 -5.04 13.57 -17.18
C SER A 74 -5.80 14.38 -18.23
N ARG A 75 -6.13 15.65 -17.94
CA ARG A 75 -6.81 16.53 -18.91
C ARG A 75 -5.96 16.81 -20.14
N LEU A 76 -4.67 17.07 -19.97
CA LEU A 76 -3.74 17.30 -21.07
C LEU A 76 -3.61 16.04 -21.93
N LEU A 77 -3.49 14.87 -21.31
CA LEU A 77 -3.42 13.59 -22.02
C LEU A 77 -4.71 13.31 -22.80
N SER A 78 -5.88 13.57 -22.21
CA SER A 78 -7.17 13.43 -22.91
C SER A 78 -7.27 14.37 -24.10
N ALA A 79 -6.91 15.65 -23.95
CA ALA A 79 -6.96 16.62 -25.04
C ALA A 79 -6.02 16.23 -26.19
N LEU A 80 -4.80 15.80 -25.86
CA LEU A 80 -3.82 15.34 -26.85
C LEU A 80 -4.30 14.06 -27.54
N SER A 81 -4.86 13.10 -26.79
CA SER A 81 -5.45 11.89 -27.37
C SER A 81 -6.57 12.23 -28.35
N SER A 82 -7.45 13.18 -28.03
CA SER A 82 -8.51 13.62 -28.95
C SER A 82 -7.92 14.24 -30.21
N GLN A 83 -6.91 15.11 -30.09
CA GLN A 83 -6.24 15.69 -31.27
C GLN A 83 -5.59 14.63 -32.16
N ILE A 84 -4.97 13.61 -31.58
CA ILE A 84 -4.41 12.48 -32.34
C ILE A 84 -5.52 11.73 -33.08
N VAL A 85 -6.61 11.42 -32.37
CA VAL A 85 -7.75 10.72 -32.97
C VAL A 85 -8.37 11.54 -34.09
N ASP A 86 -8.54 12.85 -33.93
CA ASP A 86 -9.08 13.73 -34.96
C ASP A 86 -8.11 13.88 -36.15
N ALA A 87 -6.80 13.97 -35.90
CA ALA A 87 -5.80 14.02 -36.97
C ALA A 87 -5.76 12.72 -37.79
N ILE A 88 -6.03 11.59 -37.14
CA ILE A 88 -6.10 10.29 -37.81
C ILE A 88 -7.47 10.13 -38.48
N PHE A 89 -8.59 10.24 -37.76
CA PHE A 89 -9.92 9.80 -38.18
C PHE A 89 -10.94 10.92 -38.45
N GLY A 90 -10.57 12.18 -38.27
CA GLY A 90 -11.47 13.33 -38.50
C GLY A 90 -11.72 13.62 -39.98
N ASP A 91 -12.38 14.76 -40.23
CA ASP A 91 -12.86 15.15 -41.57
C ASP A 91 -11.75 15.41 -42.60
N ASN A 92 -10.53 15.72 -42.15
CA ASN A 92 -9.34 15.90 -43.00
C ASN A 92 -8.17 15.08 -42.47
N PRO A 93 -8.23 13.75 -42.63
CA PRO A 93 -7.27 12.86 -42.01
C PRO A 93 -5.88 12.99 -42.62
N GLN A 94 -4.86 12.96 -41.78
CA GLN A 94 -3.47 12.98 -42.21
C GLN A 94 -2.98 11.55 -42.47
N GLU A 95 -2.16 11.37 -43.51
CA GLU A 95 -1.56 10.07 -43.83
C GLU A 95 -0.45 9.69 -42.85
N GLN A 96 0.24 10.68 -42.28
CA GLN A 96 1.27 10.47 -41.28
C GLN A 96 1.45 11.69 -40.38
N GLY A 97 2.03 11.50 -39.20
CA GLY A 97 2.37 12.59 -38.30
C GLY A 97 3.25 12.15 -37.12
N THR A 98 3.90 13.14 -36.51
CA THR A 98 4.78 12.94 -35.35
C THR A 98 4.43 13.94 -34.27
N ILE A 99 4.26 13.46 -33.04
CA ILE A 99 3.87 14.25 -31.87
C ILE A 99 4.79 13.86 -30.71
N SER A 100 5.41 14.84 -30.06
CA SER A 100 6.22 14.59 -28.86
C SER A 100 5.51 15.12 -27.62
N PHE A 101 5.40 14.27 -26.59
CA PHE A 101 4.77 14.62 -25.32
C PHE A 101 5.40 13.87 -24.15
N GLY A 102 5.81 14.60 -23.11
CA GLY A 102 6.25 14.03 -21.84
C GLY A 102 7.46 13.08 -21.94
N GLY A 103 8.39 13.34 -22.87
CA GLY A 103 9.55 12.48 -23.11
C GLY A 103 9.23 11.21 -23.91
N GLN A 104 8.08 11.19 -24.59
CA GLN A 104 7.71 10.17 -25.54
C GLN A 104 7.44 10.79 -26.90
N THR A 105 7.85 10.11 -27.95
CA THR A 105 7.54 10.46 -29.34
C THR A 105 6.52 9.48 -29.89
N ILE A 106 5.41 10.00 -30.38
CA ILE A 106 4.31 9.26 -30.99
C ILE A 106 4.34 9.54 -32.48
N GLU A 107 4.52 8.49 -33.28
CA GLU A 107 4.45 8.55 -34.74
C GLU A 107 3.24 7.73 -35.19
N PHE A 108 2.50 8.22 -36.17
CA PHE A 108 1.42 7.46 -36.78
C PHE A 108 1.53 7.46 -38.29
N PHE A 109 1.13 6.34 -38.88
CA PHE A 109 1.09 6.12 -40.32
C PHE A 109 -0.24 5.44 -40.66
N ARG A 110 -1.00 6.06 -41.56
CA ARG A 110 -2.23 5.52 -42.10
C ARG A 110 -1.94 4.89 -43.46
N SER A 111 -2.30 3.63 -43.58
CA SER A 111 -2.37 2.89 -44.84
C SER A 111 -3.82 2.84 -45.32
N LEU A 112 -4.05 2.14 -46.44
CA LEU A 112 -5.41 1.94 -46.98
C LEU A 112 -6.30 1.12 -46.04
N ASP A 113 -5.71 0.11 -45.38
CA ASP A 113 -6.47 -0.89 -44.61
C ASP A 113 -6.23 -0.82 -43.10
N GLU A 114 -5.25 -0.03 -42.64
CA GLU A 114 -4.90 0.06 -41.21
C GLU A 114 -4.20 1.37 -40.86
N VAL A 115 -4.23 1.72 -39.57
CA VAL A 115 -3.41 2.78 -38.98
C VAL A 115 -2.43 2.16 -37.98
N THR A 116 -1.15 2.42 -38.16
CA THR A 116 -0.09 2.04 -37.22
C THR A 116 0.30 3.26 -36.37
N LEU A 117 0.32 3.10 -35.05
CA LEU A 117 0.87 4.05 -34.09
C LEU A 117 2.13 3.44 -33.45
N ILE A 118 3.20 4.23 -33.35
CA ILE A 118 4.47 3.88 -32.73
C ILE A 118 4.71 4.89 -31.62
N ILE A 119 4.76 4.41 -30.38
CA ILE A 119 5.07 5.23 -29.20
C ILE A 119 6.48 4.83 -28.74
N ARG A 120 7.42 5.77 -28.80
CA ARG A 120 8.82 5.59 -28.40
C ARG A 120 9.10 6.41 -27.16
N ASN A 121 9.69 5.79 -26.14
CA ASN A 121 10.23 6.51 -24.99
C ASN A 121 11.61 7.09 -25.33
N ASP A 122 11.76 8.41 -25.20
CA ASP A 122 12.99 9.10 -25.61
C ASP A 122 14.18 8.85 -24.65
N THR A 123 13.91 8.33 -23.45
CA THR A 123 14.93 8.03 -22.43
C THR A 123 15.33 6.57 -22.41
N THR A 124 14.36 5.64 -22.48
CA THR A 124 14.62 4.20 -22.41
C THR A 124 14.80 3.56 -23.78
N GLY A 125 14.30 4.19 -24.84
CA GLY A 125 14.26 3.62 -26.20
C GLY A 125 13.22 2.53 -26.38
N GLU A 126 12.36 2.29 -25.38
CA GLU A 126 11.27 1.31 -25.49
C GLU A 126 10.23 1.76 -26.52
N GLU A 127 9.80 0.83 -27.37
CA GLU A 127 8.80 1.07 -28.41
C GLU A 127 7.55 0.24 -28.18
N THR A 128 6.40 0.89 -28.22
CA THR A 128 5.08 0.27 -28.22
C THR A 128 4.42 0.51 -29.57
N ARG A 129 4.08 -0.57 -30.28
CA ARG A 129 3.39 -0.51 -31.56
C ARG A 129 1.92 -0.92 -31.40
N ILE A 130 1.01 -0.09 -31.89
CA ILE A 130 -0.44 -0.32 -31.90
C ILE A 130 -0.90 -0.29 -33.35
N VAL A 131 -1.65 -1.30 -33.78
CA VAL A 131 -2.20 -1.38 -35.14
C VAL A 131 -3.72 -1.44 -35.04
N VAL A 132 -4.38 -0.51 -35.73
CA VAL A 132 -5.84 -0.39 -35.75
C VAL A 132 -6.32 -0.63 -37.19
N PRO A 133 -7.05 -1.71 -37.49
CA PRO A 133 -7.58 -1.94 -38.82
C PRO A 133 -8.67 -0.90 -39.15
N LEU A 134 -8.69 -0.44 -40.40
CA LEU A 134 -9.77 0.38 -40.94
C LEU A 134 -10.82 -0.54 -41.55
N PHE A 135 -12.09 -0.29 -41.23
CA PHE A 135 -13.18 -0.96 -41.92
C PHE A 135 -13.34 -0.32 -43.30
N ILE A 136 -13.06 -1.09 -44.34
CA ILE A 136 -13.51 -0.76 -45.69
C ILE A 136 -15.00 -1.11 -45.78
N ASP A 137 -15.86 -0.10 -45.88
CA ASP A 137 -17.25 -0.31 -46.28
C ASP A 137 -17.26 -0.79 -47.74
N VAL A 138 -17.34 -2.11 -47.90
CA VAL A 138 -17.59 -2.74 -49.20
C VAL A 138 -19.06 -2.50 -49.57
N ASN A 139 -19.28 -1.53 -50.46
CA ASN A 139 -20.57 -1.27 -51.09
C ASN A 139 -20.85 -2.26 -52.23
#